data_AF-A0A8T2GGB0-F1
#
_entry.id   AF-A0A8T2GGB0-F1
#
_cell.length_a   1.000
_cell.length_b   1.000
_cell.length_c   1.000
_cell.angle_alpha   90.00
_cell.angle_beta   90.00
_cell.angle_gamma   90.00
#
_symmetry.space_group_name_H-M   'P 1'
#
loop_
_entity.id
_entity.type
_entity.pdbx_description
1 polymer ?
#
loop_
_entity_poly.entity_id
_entity_poly.type
_entity_poly.pdbx_seq_one_letter_code
_entity_poly.pdbx_strand_id
1 'polypeptide(L)'
;MKAVAFPAKIANLSFPSNCCSLFFRSPATFLSPALPCRKLTKGIRGVEGLMSQCLSSSSQSLSFLSNSFSSQPESELLQALPSSKPKSPPLQLPWLIVGLGNPGKKYQGTRHNVGFEMVDALADAEGISMNTVNFKALFGKGVIGNIPIMLAKPQTFMNLSGESVGQIVSFYKIPLKQVLVVYDDLDLPFGKLRLLPKGGHGGHNGMRSIIDRLKGSRDFPRLRIGIGRPPGKMDTANFVLRQFNRQEQEELDHTFQTGLEAIRILLLEGFNKSATFVNTRKSMEQLS
;
A
#
# COMPACT_ATOMS: atom_id res chain seq x y z
N MET A 1 -10.03 -4.64 53.42
CA MET A 1 -11.25 -5.30 52.89
C MET A 1 -11.63 -4.59 51.60
N LYS A 2 -11.72 -5.14 50.40
CA LYS A 2 -11.47 -6.47 49.82
C LYS A 2 -10.81 -6.20 48.44
N ALA A 3 -9.72 -6.90 48.15
CA ALA A 3 -9.16 -6.98 46.81
C ALA A 3 -10.02 -7.95 45.98
N VAL A 4 -10.30 -7.61 44.72
CA VAL A 4 -10.96 -8.51 43.77
C VAL A 4 -9.90 -8.95 42.75
N ALA A 5 -9.52 -10.22 42.87
CA ALA A 5 -8.67 -10.95 41.93
C ALA A 5 -9.54 -11.91 41.13
N PHE A 6 -9.29 -12.05 39.83
CA PHE A 6 -9.76 -13.14 38.96
C PHE A 6 -8.79 -13.29 37.77
N PRO A 7 -8.71 -14.46 37.10
CA PRO A 7 -7.49 -15.25 37.10
C PRO A 7 -6.84 -15.35 35.72
N ALA A 8 -5.52 -15.55 35.73
CA ALA A 8 -4.75 -15.98 34.57
C ALA A 8 -5.13 -17.42 34.18
N LYS A 9 -5.47 -17.64 32.91
CA LYS A 9 -5.47 -18.97 32.29
C LYS A 9 -4.26 -19.11 31.38
N ILE A 10 -3.35 -19.96 31.84
CA ILE A 10 -2.22 -20.51 31.11
C ILE A 10 -2.76 -21.60 30.18
N ALA A 11 -2.49 -21.49 28.88
CA ALA A 11 -2.62 -22.59 27.94
C ALA A 11 -1.25 -22.83 27.29
N ASN A 12 -0.62 -23.92 27.71
CA ASN A 12 0.57 -24.49 27.10
C ASN A 12 0.23 -25.01 25.70
N LEU A 13 0.91 -24.47 24.68
CA LEU A 13 1.05 -25.14 23.39
C LEU A 13 2.54 -25.20 23.03
N SER A 14 3.08 -26.39 23.29
CA SER A 14 4.39 -26.88 22.88
C SER A 14 4.46 -27.04 21.36
N PHE A 15 5.41 -26.36 20.72
CA PHE A 15 5.85 -26.65 19.36
C PHE A 15 7.29 -27.20 19.39
N PRO A 16 7.61 -28.26 18.63
CA PRO A 16 8.94 -28.84 18.62
C PRO A 16 9.88 -27.93 17.80
N SER A 17 10.93 -27.47 18.46
CA SER A 17 12.16 -26.98 17.84
C SER A 17 13.14 -28.14 17.79
N ASN A 18 13.70 -28.43 16.61
CA ASN A 18 15.08 -28.89 16.40
C ASN A 18 15.27 -29.33 14.95
N CYS A 19 16.05 -28.56 14.18
CA CYS A 19 17.08 -29.14 13.32
C CYS A 19 18.07 -28.07 12.84
N CYS A 20 19.36 -28.41 12.97
CA CYS A 20 20.54 -27.81 12.37
C CYS A 20 21.00 -26.42 12.85
N SER A 21 21.83 -26.44 13.90
CA SER A 21 23.01 -25.58 13.98
C SER A 21 24.27 -26.38 13.62
N LEU A 22 25.31 -25.62 13.26
CA LEU A 22 26.74 -25.96 13.13
C LEU A 22 27.22 -26.38 11.73
N PHE A 23 27.93 -25.48 11.06
CA PHE A 23 29.37 -25.69 10.86
C PHE A 23 30.14 -24.37 10.79
N PHE A 24 31.22 -24.33 11.56
CA PHE A 24 32.26 -23.32 11.66
C PHE A 24 33.11 -23.18 10.38
N ARG A 25 33.55 -21.95 10.06
CA ARG A 25 34.97 -21.50 9.88
C ARG A 25 35.09 -20.34 8.89
N SER A 26 35.53 -19.17 9.39
CA SER A 26 36.54 -18.33 8.73
C SER A 26 37.95 -18.88 9.11
N PRO A 27 39.09 -18.47 8.53
CA PRO A 27 39.36 -17.23 7.76
C PRO A 27 40.25 -17.40 6.50
N ALA A 28 40.42 -16.33 5.71
CA ALA A 28 41.73 -15.82 5.24
C ALA A 28 41.61 -14.93 3.98
N THR A 29 42.07 -13.69 4.15
CA THR A 29 42.84 -12.81 3.26
C THR A 29 43.41 -13.45 1.99
N PHE A 30 43.30 -12.80 0.82
CA PHE A 30 44.41 -12.71 -0.14
C PHE A 30 44.24 -11.55 -1.14
N LEU A 31 45.42 -11.01 -1.48
CA LEU A 31 45.80 -9.84 -2.27
C LEU A 31 45.21 -9.70 -3.69
N SER A 32 45.10 -8.45 -4.15
CA SER A 32 45.08 -8.03 -5.56
C SER A 32 46.36 -8.43 -6.32
N PRO A 33 46.40 -8.32 -7.67
CA PRO A 33 46.83 -7.04 -8.25
C PRO A 33 46.07 -6.61 -9.53
N ALA A 34 46.24 -5.32 -9.83
CA ALA A 34 45.81 -4.59 -11.01
C ALA A 34 46.58 -4.98 -12.30
N LEU A 35 46.06 -4.58 -13.49
CA LEU A 35 46.75 -3.82 -14.57
C LEU A 35 45.93 -3.81 -15.91
N PRO A 36 46.23 -2.94 -16.92
CA PRO A 36 45.25 -1.97 -17.44
C PRO A 36 45.17 -1.87 -19.00
N CYS A 37 44.60 -0.75 -19.49
CA CYS A 37 44.70 -0.15 -20.85
C CYS A 37 43.90 -0.84 -21.98
N ARG A 38 43.26 -0.18 -22.94
CA ARG A 38 43.66 1.00 -23.72
C ARG A 38 42.44 1.66 -24.43
N LYS A 39 42.55 2.97 -24.68
CA LYS A 39 41.67 3.81 -25.53
C LYS A 39 41.82 3.46 -27.03
N LEU A 40 40.80 3.76 -27.85
CA LEU A 40 40.88 4.35 -29.22
C LEU A 40 39.45 4.70 -29.70
N THR A 41 39.00 5.97 -29.66
CA THR A 41 38.93 7.01 -30.74
C THR A 41 37.85 6.86 -31.83
N LYS A 42 36.89 7.79 -31.79
CA LYS A 42 36.26 8.61 -32.86
C LYS A 42 35.98 7.99 -34.26
N GLY A 43 34.69 7.86 -34.57
CA GLY A 43 33.95 8.74 -35.50
C GLY A 43 33.96 8.43 -37.01
N ILE A 44 32.76 8.43 -37.63
CA ILE A 44 32.33 9.18 -38.83
C ILE A 44 31.11 8.49 -39.51
N ARG A 45 30.08 9.30 -39.84
CA ARG A 45 29.07 9.30 -40.95
C ARG A 45 28.82 7.95 -41.68
N GLY A 46 27.61 7.44 -41.91
CA GLY A 46 26.31 8.03 -42.22
C GLY A 46 26.06 8.05 -43.73
N VAL A 47 25.28 7.10 -44.30
CA VAL A 47 24.34 7.25 -45.45
C VAL A 47 23.62 5.94 -45.81
N GLU A 48 22.28 6.05 -45.88
CA GLU A 48 21.31 5.62 -46.92
C GLU A 48 21.31 4.25 -47.63
N GLY A 49 20.07 3.73 -47.79
CA GLY A 49 19.57 3.01 -48.97
C GLY A 49 19.79 1.49 -48.98
N LEU A 50 18.93 0.66 -49.57
CA LEU A 50 17.59 0.76 -50.14
C LEU A 50 17.13 -0.70 -50.29
N MET A 51 15.83 -0.95 -50.17
CA MET A 51 15.21 -2.26 -50.41
C MET A 51 15.61 -2.82 -51.78
N SER A 52 15.84 -4.13 -51.83
CA SER A 52 15.74 -4.89 -53.07
C SER A 52 14.75 -6.03 -52.89
N GLN A 53 13.83 -6.11 -53.84
CA GLN A 53 12.78 -7.11 -54.01
C GLN A 53 13.37 -8.34 -54.70
N CYS A 54 12.86 -9.53 -54.38
CA CYS A 54 12.80 -10.62 -55.34
C CYS A 54 11.36 -11.13 -55.43
N LEU A 55 10.77 -10.87 -56.59
CA LEU A 55 9.55 -11.45 -57.12
C LEU A 55 9.86 -12.80 -57.78
N SER A 56 8.77 -13.45 -58.21
CA SER A 56 8.68 -14.52 -59.22
C SER A 56 8.71 -15.94 -58.66
N SER A 57 7.93 -16.90 -59.15
CA SER A 57 6.66 -16.97 -59.90
C SER A 57 6.50 -18.45 -60.26
N SER A 58 5.25 -18.88 -60.50
CA SER A 58 4.91 -20.00 -61.39
C SER A 58 5.17 -21.42 -60.85
N SER A 59 4.42 -22.45 -61.20
CA SER A 59 3.07 -22.69 -61.72
C SER A 59 3.07 -24.17 -62.13
N GLN A 60 1.91 -24.83 -62.00
CA GLN A 60 1.51 -26.07 -62.71
C GLN A 60 2.21 -27.39 -62.30
N SER A 61 1.63 -28.58 -62.47
CA SER A 61 0.26 -29.10 -62.48
C SER A 61 0.37 -30.66 -62.54
N LEU A 62 -0.59 -31.34 -61.91
CA LEU A 62 -1.22 -32.64 -62.25
C LEU A 62 -0.39 -33.82 -62.80
N SER A 63 -0.51 -34.99 -62.14
CA SER A 63 -1.39 -36.07 -62.65
C SER A 63 -1.42 -37.33 -61.76
N PHE A 64 -2.64 -37.82 -61.55
CA PHE A 64 -3.14 -39.20 -61.47
C PHE A 64 -2.25 -40.32 -60.92
N LEU A 65 -2.78 -41.04 -59.92
CA LEU A 65 -3.06 -42.48 -60.05
C LEU A 65 -4.15 -42.90 -59.05
N SER A 66 -5.06 -43.72 -59.57
CA SER A 66 -6.20 -44.35 -58.92
C SER A 66 -5.80 -45.33 -57.83
N ASN A 67 -6.57 -45.38 -56.73
CA ASN A 67 -6.92 -46.67 -56.16
C ASN A 67 -8.24 -46.61 -55.39
N SER A 68 -9.12 -47.54 -55.73
CA SER A 68 -10.43 -47.77 -55.11
C SER A 68 -10.25 -48.70 -53.92
N PHE A 69 -10.67 -48.31 -52.72
CA PHE A 69 -11.05 -49.28 -51.69
C PHE A 69 -12.08 -48.70 -50.72
N SER A 70 -12.93 -49.60 -50.26
CA SER A 70 -14.28 -49.41 -49.74
C SER A 70 -14.34 -48.93 -48.27
N SER A 71 -15.35 -48.11 -47.95
CA SER A 71 -16.25 -48.13 -46.77
C SER A 71 -15.68 -48.65 -45.43
N GLN A 72 -15.64 -47.94 -44.30
CA GLN A 72 -16.70 -47.26 -43.52
C GLN A 72 -16.02 -46.39 -42.43
N PRO A 73 -16.76 -45.45 -41.78
CA PRO A 73 -16.25 -44.58 -40.73
C PRO A 73 -16.53 -45.15 -39.33
N GLU A 74 -15.56 -45.14 -38.42
CA GLU A 74 -15.84 -45.29 -36.99
C GLU A 74 -14.86 -44.49 -36.11
N SER A 75 -15.46 -43.73 -35.20
CA SER A 75 -14.90 -43.27 -33.92
C SER A 75 -13.83 -42.16 -33.96
N GLU A 76 -14.34 -40.99 -34.31
CA GLU A 76 -14.01 -39.70 -33.69
C GLU A 76 -13.99 -39.82 -32.14
N LEU A 77 -12.87 -40.20 -31.54
CA LEU A 77 -12.76 -40.31 -30.08
C LEU A 77 -11.35 -40.12 -29.53
N LEU A 78 -10.66 -39.07 -29.96
CA LEU A 78 -9.60 -38.42 -29.17
C LEU A 78 -9.65 -36.91 -29.41
N GLN A 79 -10.72 -36.27 -28.92
CA GLN A 79 -10.71 -34.82 -28.71
C GLN A 79 -9.64 -34.50 -27.67
N ALA A 80 -8.60 -33.81 -28.14
CA ALA A 80 -7.59 -33.21 -27.30
C ALA A 80 -8.26 -32.36 -26.21
N LEU A 81 -8.13 -32.78 -24.95
CA LEU A 81 -8.49 -31.95 -23.80
C LEU A 81 -7.70 -30.64 -23.89
N PRO A 82 -8.33 -29.46 -24.02
CA PRO A 82 -7.60 -28.23 -23.87
C PRO A 82 -7.10 -28.16 -22.44
N SER A 83 -5.78 -28.26 -22.25
CA SER A 83 -5.12 -27.98 -20.97
C SER A 83 -5.24 -26.50 -20.67
N SER A 84 -6.44 -26.04 -20.29
CA SER A 84 -6.60 -24.73 -19.73
C SER A 84 -5.98 -24.78 -18.33
N LYS A 85 -4.74 -24.28 -18.22
CA LYS A 85 -4.18 -23.92 -16.92
C LYS A 85 -5.26 -23.10 -16.21
N PRO A 86 -5.64 -23.42 -14.95
CA PRO A 86 -6.60 -22.59 -14.24
C PRO A 86 -6.08 -21.16 -14.28
N LYS A 87 -6.89 -20.23 -14.83
CA LYS A 87 -6.61 -18.80 -14.77
C LYS A 87 -6.42 -18.50 -13.28
N SER A 88 -5.17 -18.25 -12.88
CA SER A 88 -4.89 -17.74 -11.55
C SER A 88 -5.85 -16.57 -11.31
N PRO A 89 -6.55 -16.52 -10.17
CA PRO A 89 -7.44 -15.40 -9.88
C PRO A 89 -6.67 -14.09 -10.11
N PRO A 90 -7.30 -13.05 -10.67
CA PRO A 90 -6.63 -11.80 -10.95
C PRO A 90 -5.92 -11.33 -9.68
N LEU A 91 -4.61 -11.07 -9.79
CA LEU A 91 -3.79 -10.62 -8.67
C LEU A 91 -4.47 -9.38 -8.06
N GLN A 92 -5.03 -9.54 -6.86
CA GLN A 92 -5.63 -8.41 -6.15
C GLN A 92 -4.50 -7.46 -5.77
N LEU A 93 -4.50 -6.28 -6.39
CA LEU A 93 -3.56 -5.22 -6.03
C LEU A 93 -3.85 -4.75 -4.60
N PRO A 94 -2.80 -4.47 -3.80
CA PRO A 94 -2.98 -4.13 -2.41
C PRO A 94 -3.56 -2.73 -2.22
N TRP A 95 -4.33 -2.55 -1.14
CA TRP A 95 -4.62 -1.21 -0.64
C TRP A 95 -3.39 -0.61 0.03
N LEU A 96 -3.11 0.65 -0.26
CA LEU A 96 -2.10 1.43 0.45
C LEU A 96 -2.80 2.36 1.44
N ILE A 97 -2.54 2.18 2.72
CA ILE A 97 -3.03 3.03 3.80
C ILE A 97 -1.84 3.84 4.33
N VAL A 98 -1.90 5.15 4.13
CA VAL A 98 -0.82 6.08 4.49
C VAL A 98 -1.27 6.95 5.65
N GLY A 99 -0.52 6.92 6.75
CA GLY A 99 -0.67 7.86 7.85
C GLY A 99 0.28 9.02 7.65
N LEU A 100 -0.21 10.26 7.74
CA LEU A 100 0.64 11.44 7.69
C LEU A 100 1.11 11.86 9.08
N GLY A 101 2.35 12.34 9.15
CA GLY A 101 3.01 12.78 10.38
C GLY A 101 4.44 13.23 10.09
N ASN A 102 5.10 13.79 11.10
CA ASN A 102 6.53 14.08 11.06
C ASN A 102 7.32 13.03 11.86
N PRO A 103 8.49 12.57 11.36
CA PRO A 103 9.33 11.60 12.05
C PRO A 103 10.13 12.25 13.18
N GLY A 104 10.43 11.46 14.21
CA GLY A 104 11.29 11.83 15.33
C GLY A 104 10.53 12.11 16.63
N LYS A 105 11.22 11.92 17.76
CA LYS A 105 10.63 11.95 19.11
C LYS A 105 9.87 13.24 19.42
N LYS A 106 10.35 14.39 18.93
CA LYS A 106 9.75 15.70 19.19
C LYS A 106 8.34 15.88 18.61
N TYR A 107 7.93 15.04 17.65
CA TYR A 107 6.60 15.11 17.03
C TYR A 107 5.64 14.02 17.53
N GLN A 108 6.11 13.11 18.39
CA GLN A 108 5.26 12.07 18.96
C GLN A 108 4.13 12.69 19.79
N GLY A 109 2.91 12.20 19.61
CA GLY A 109 1.72 12.69 20.31
C GLY A 109 1.23 14.05 19.85
N THR A 110 1.85 14.67 18.83
CA THR A 110 1.41 15.97 18.30
C THR A 110 0.18 15.83 17.44
N ARG A 111 -0.65 16.87 17.39
CA ARG A 111 -1.87 16.91 16.57
C ARG A 111 -1.61 16.53 15.11
N HIS A 112 -0.49 16.99 14.54
CA HIS A 112 -0.10 16.70 13.16
C HIS A 112 0.37 15.26 12.91
N ASN A 113 0.56 14.47 13.97
CA ASN A 113 0.98 13.08 13.91
C ASN A 113 -0.18 12.08 14.14
N VAL A 114 -1.42 12.57 14.29
CA VAL A 114 -2.58 11.70 14.49
C VAL A 114 -2.78 10.68 13.35
N GLY A 115 -2.33 11.00 12.14
CA GLY A 115 -2.33 10.06 11.01
C GLY A 115 -1.36 8.89 11.20
N PHE A 116 -0.18 9.13 11.78
CA PHE A 116 0.74 8.05 12.19
C PHE A 116 0.12 7.19 13.29
N GLU A 117 -0.45 7.82 14.30
CA GLU A 117 -1.06 7.12 15.44
C GLU A 117 -2.23 6.22 15.01
N MET A 118 -3.06 6.69 14.06
CA MET A 118 -4.11 5.86 13.47
C MET A 118 -3.56 4.64 12.69
N VAL A 119 -2.43 4.79 11.98
CA VAL A 119 -1.79 3.66 11.29
C VAL A 119 -1.13 2.71 12.28
N ASP A 120 -0.58 3.21 13.37
CA ASP A 120 -0.01 2.38 14.44
C ASP A 120 -1.11 1.57 15.12
N ALA A 121 -2.24 2.19 15.47
CA ALA A 121 -3.41 1.49 16.00
C ALA A 121 -3.92 0.39 15.05
N LEU A 122 -3.89 0.65 13.73
CA LEU A 122 -4.28 -0.34 12.73
C LEU A 122 -3.26 -1.48 12.61
N ALA A 123 -1.97 -1.15 12.62
CA ALA A 123 -0.91 -2.14 12.59
C ALA A 123 -1.00 -3.08 13.80
N ASP A 124 -1.20 -2.53 14.99
CA ASP A 124 -1.33 -3.28 16.24
C ASP A 124 -2.58 -4.16 16.26
N ALA A 125 -3.74 -3.61 15.85
CA ALA A 125 -5.01 -4.33 15.82
C ALA A 125 -5.02 -5.52 14.84
N GLU A 126 -4.28 -5.42 13.74
CA GLU A 126 -4.21 -6.43 12.69
C GLU A 126 -2.92 -7.30 12.77
N GLY A 127 -2.07 -7.08 13.78
CA GLY A 127 -0.81 -7.82 13.95
C GLY A 127 0.22 -7.60 12.85
N ILE A 128 0.22 -6.41 12.22
CA ILE A 128 1.10 -6.08 11.09
C ILE A 128 2.38 -5.41 11.60
N SER A 129 3.52 -6.05 11.37
CA SER A 129 4.82 -5.47 11.73
C SER A 129 5.21 -4.32 10.80
N MET A 130 5.53 -3.17 11.38
CA MET A 130 5.98 -1.94 10.69
C MET A 130 7.52 -1.79 10.75
N ASN A 131 8.24 -2.87 10.46
CA ASN A 131 9.71 -2.93 10.63
C ASN A 131 10.51 -2.65 9.36
N THR A 132 9.87 -2.54 8.20
CA THR A 132 10.61 -2.39 6.94
C THR A 132 10.79 -0.91 6.61
N VAL A 133 12.01 -0.51 6.26
CA VAL A 133 12.35 0.85 5.84
C VAL A 133 12.64 0.86 4.35
N ASN A 134 11.78 1.49 3.55
CA ASN A 134 11.95 1.64 2.10
C ASN A 134 11.06 2.79 1.62
N PHE A 135 11.33 3.33 0.43
CA PHE A 135 10.56 4.45 -0.15
C PHE A 135 10.46 5.66 0.79
N LYS A 136 11.49 5.89 1.62
CA LYS A 136 11.50 6.88 2.70
C LYS A 136 10.30 6.74 3.65
N ALA A 137 9.83 5.53 3.93
CA ALA A 137 8.75 5.22 4.86
C ALA A 137 9.11 4.03 5.76
N LEU A 138 8.51 4.01 6.94
CA LEU A 138 8.28 2.76 7.67
C LEU A 138 7.03 2.12 7.07
N PHE A 139 7.14 0.87 6.64
CA PHE A 139 6.02 0.17 6.02
C PHE A 139 5.90 -1.27 6.51
N GLY A 140 4.67 -1.75 6.49
CA GLY A 140 4.26 -3.09 6.84
C GLY A 140 3.33 -3.63 5.77
N LYS A 141 3.32 -4.95 5.62
CA LYS A 141 2.41 -5.66 4.71
C LYS A 141 1.58 -6.63 5.52
N GLY A 142 0.31 -6.72 5.19
CA GLY A 142 -0.61 -7.63 5.87
C GLY A 142 -1.81 -7.93 5.00
N VAL A 143 -2.80 -8.57 5.61
CA VAL A 143 -4.07 -8.90 4.98
C VAL A 143 -5.17 -8.61 5.99
N ILE A 144 -6.24 -7.95 5.55
CA ILE A 144 -7.47 -7.79 6.34
C ILE A 144 -8.56 -8.56 5.61
N GLY A 145 -9.13 -9.58 6.25
CA GLY A 145 -9.97 -10.58 5.59
C GLY A 145 -9.18 -11.31 4.50
N ASN A 146 -9.53 -11.08 3.23
CA ASN A 146 -8.81 -11.63 2.06
C ASN A 146 -8.13 -10.54 1.21
N ILE A 147 -8.05 -9.31 1.73
CA ILE A 147 -7.59 -8.14 0.97
C ILE A 147 -6.15 -7.82 1.38
N PRO A 148 -5.19 -7.87 0.46
CA PRO A 148 -3.81 -7.49 0.77
C PRO A 148 -3.75 -5.98 1.04
N ILE A 149 -3.05 -5.61 2.11
CA ILE A 149 -2.84 -4.22 2.49
C ILE A 149 -1.37 -3.90 2.71
N MET A 150 -1.05 -2.64 2.51
CA MET A 150 0.23 -2.02 2.82
C MET A 150 -0.03 -0.83 3.73
N LEU A 151 0.65 -0.80 4.87
CA LEU A 151 0.65 0.33 5.78
C LEU A 151 1.92 1.13 5.55
N ALA A 152 1.83 2.47 5.53
CA ALA A 152 2.99 3.33 5.35
C ALA A 152 2.93 4.57 6.24
N LYS A 153 4.06 4.85 6.90
CA LYS A 153 4.34 6.11 7.61
C LYS A 153 5.55 6.79 6.97
N PRO A 154 5.36 7.78 6.07
CA PRO A 154 6.46 8.52 5.46
C PRO A 154 7.44 9.06 6.50
N GLN A 155 8.71 8.70 6.41
CA GLN A 155 9.79 9.22 7.26
C GLN A 155 10.45 10.47 6.65
N THR A 156 9.68 11.24 5.87
CA THR A 156 10.03 12.57 5.38
C THR A 156 9.40 13.64 6.27
N PHE A 157 9.78 14.91 6.12
CA PHE A 157 8.97 15.98 6.71
C PHE A 157 7.61 16.05 6.02
N MET A 158 6.60 16.54 6.75
CA MET A 158 5.21 16.55 6.29
C MET A 158 5.03 17.17 4.90
N ASN A 159 5.70 18.29 4.61
CA ASN A 159 5.63 18.96 3.30
C ASN A 159 6.28 18.16 2.15
N LEU A 160 6.97 17.07 2.45
CA LEU A 160 7.62 16.15 1.50
C LEU A 160 7.01 14.74 1.55
N SER A 161 5.84 14.55 2.17
CA SER A 161 5.15 13.25 2.23
C SER A 161 4.89 12.64 0.85
N GLY A 162 4.66 13.48 -0.17
CA GLY A 162 4.43 13.03 -1.54
C GLY A 162 5.62 12.30 -2.16
N GLU A 163 6.86 12.60 -1.75
CA GLU A 163 8.04 11.90 -2.25
C GLU A 163 8.01 10.42 -1.90
N SER A 164 7.54 10.09 -0.69
CA SER A 164 7.41 8.72 -0.23
C SER A 164 6.20 8.03 -0.88
N VAL A 165 5.01 8.64 -0.76
CA VAL A 165 3.77 8.05 -1.27
C VAL A 165 3.82 7.83 -2.77
N GLY A 166 4.32 8.80 -3.54
CA GLY A 166 4.44 8.69 -5.00
C GLY A 166 5.37 7.55 -5.42
N GLN A 167 6.47 7.32 -4.70
CA GLN A 167 7.38 6.20 -4.97
C GLN A 167 6.70 4.85 -4.73
N ILE A 168 5.99 4.69 -3.61
CA ILE A 168 5.28 3.44 -3.27
C ILE A 168 4.23 3.13 -4.34
N VAL A 169 3.38 4.12 -4.66
CA VAL A 169 2.32 3.99 -5.67
C VAL A 169 2.88 3.60 -7.03
N SER A 170 3.96 4.26 -7.47
CA SER A 170 4.58 3.96 -8.76
C SER A 170 5.25 2.58 -8.80
N PHE A 171 5.93 2.19 -7.72
CA PHE A 171 6.66 0.92 -7.65
C PHE A 171 5.72 -0.28 -7.66
N TYR A 172 4.69 -0.25 -6.81
CA TYR A 172 3.70 -1.32 -6.69
C TYR A 172 2.55 -1.22 -7.70
N LYS A 173 2.54 -0.16 -8.53
CA LYS A 173 1.49 0.11 -9.52
C LYS A 173 0.08 0.16 -8.90
N ILE A 174 -0.02 0.74 -7.71
CA ILE A 174 -1.26 0.79 -6.93
C ILE A 174 -2.23 1.79 -7.58
N PRO A 175 -3.47 1.40 -7.91
CA PRO A 175 -4.49 2.33 -8.38
C PRO A 175 -4.78 3.40 -7.33
N LEU A 176 -4.92 4.67 -7.72
CA LEU A 176 -5.17 5.77 -6.77
C LEU A 176 -6.44 5.58 -5.94
N LYS A 177 -7.45 4.89 -6.48
CA LYS A 177 -8.68 4.52 -5.76
C LYS A 177 -8.44 3.58 -4.58
N GLN A 178 -7.29 2.90 -4.53
CA GLN A 178 -6.83 2.01 -3.45
C GLN A 178 -5.77 2.67 -2.56
N VAL A 179 -5.57 3.99 -2.66
CA VAL A 179 -4.66 4.76 -1.81
C VAL A 179 -5.48 5.57 -0.81
N LEU A 180 -5.58 5.08 0.42
CA LEU A 180 -6.20 5.81 1.52
C LEU A 180 -5.16 6.66 2.25
N VAL A 181 -5.38 7.97 2.31
CA VAL A 181 -4.53 8.87 3.11
C VAL A 181 -5.26 9.31 4.39
N VAL A 182 -4.62 9.12 5.53
CA VAL A 182 -5.11 9.44 6.87
C VAL A 182 -4.32 10.62 7.43
N TYR A 183 -5.01 11.69 7.83
CA TYR A 183 -4.36 12.93 8.27
C TYR A 183 -5.25 13.79 9.18
N ASP A 184 -4.64 14.75 9.89
CA ASP A 184 -5.33 15.69 10.77
C ASP A 184 -6.09 16.79 10.02
N ASP A 185 -7.18 17.25 10.62
CA ASP A 185 -8.00 18.28 10.02
C ASP A 185 -8.50 19.33 11.01
N LEU A 186 -8.15 20.58 10.74
CA LEU A 186 -8.54 21.74 11.55
C LEU A 186 -10.01 22.12 11.38
N ASP A 187 -10.64 21.76 10.26
CA ASP A 187 -12.03 22.15 9.96
C ASP A 187 -13.06 21.17 10.55
N LEU A 188 -12.60 20.03 11.06
CA LEU A 188 -13.43 19.06 11.73
C LEU A 188 -13.34 19.25 13.26
N PRO A 189 -14.47 19.16 13.98
CA PRO A 189 -14.44 19.09 15.44
C PRO A 189 -13.51 17.97 15.91
N PHE A 190 -12.91 18.17 17.08
CA PHE A 190 -12.04 17.17 17.69
C PHE A 190 -12.75 15.80 17.77
N GLY A 191 -12.01 14.72 17.51
CA GLY A 191 -12.52 13.34 17.50
C GLY A 191 -13.42 12.99 16.31
N LYS A 192 -13.86 13.96 15.49
CA LYS A 192 -14.75 13.67 14.36
C LYS A 192 -13.98 13.12 13.16
N LEU A 193 -14.35 11.93 12.73
CA LEU A 193 -13.89 11.34 11.48
C LEU A 193 -14.73 11.78 10.28
N ARG A 194 -14.08 11.92 9.12
CA ARG A 194 -14.75 12.10 7.83
C ARG A 194 -14.01 11.37 6.72
N LEU A 195 -14.72 10.51 5.99
CA LEU A 195 -14.18 9.80 4.83
C LEU A 195 -14.67 10.44 3.54
N LEU A 196 -13.75 10.81 2.65
CA LEU A 196 -14.04 11.44 1.37
C LEU A 196 -13.36 10.67 0.22
N PRO A 197 -14.02 10.49 -0.94
CA PRO A 197 -13.44 9.73 -2.05
C PRO A 197 -12.40 10.53 -2.85
N LYS A 198 -12.45 11.86 -2.74
CA LYS A 198 -11.58 12.83 -3.41
C LYS A 198 -11.65 14.20 -2.72
N GLY A 199 -10.75 15.11 -3.07
CA GLY A 199 -10.74 16.47 -2.52
C GLY A 199 -9.42 17.24 -2.71
N GLY A 200 -9.44 18.54 -2.41
CA GLY A 200 -8.23 19.38 -2.35
C GLY A 200 -7.40 19.14 -1.08
N HIS A 201 -6.27 19.82 -0.95
CA HIS A 201 -5.41 19.68 0.24
C HIS A 201 -5.93 20.41 1.48
N GLY A 202 -6.89 21.34 1.35
CA GLY A 202 -7.50 22.01 2.51
C GLY A 202 -6.49 22.76 3.40
N GLY A 203 -5.46 23.36 2.80
CA GLY A 203 -4.34 23.98 3.53
C GLY A 203 -3.32 23.01 4.14
N HIS A 204 -3.58 21.69 4.18
CA HIS A 204 -2.67 20.70 4.76
C HIS A 204 -1.46 20.41 3.85
N ASN A 205 -0.24 20.62 4.38
CA ASN A 205 1.00 20.55 3.59
C ASN A 205 1.34 19.14 3.09
N GLY A 206 1.07 18.09 3.87
CA GLY A 206 1.27 16.70 3.43
C GLY A 206 0.37 16.31 2.26
N MET A 207 -0.92 16.62 2.35
CA MET A 207 -1.86 16.44 1.24
C MET A 207 -1.47 17.25 -0.01
N ARG A 208 -0.98 18.49 0.14
CA ARG A 208 -0.45 19.27 -0.98
C ARG A 208 0.70 18.52 -1.66
N SER A 209 1.69 18.09 -0.89
CA SER A 209 2.84 17.32 -1.36
C SER A 209 2.43 16.06 -2.13
N ILE A 210 1.47 15.30 -1.60
CA ILE A 210 0.97 14.08 -2.23
C ILE A 210 0.28 14.39 -3.56
N ILE A 211 -0.63 15.37 -3.59
CA ILE A 211 -1.34 15.76 -4.82
C ILE A 211 -0.33 16.20 -5.88
N ASP A 212 0.64 17.04 -5.52
CA ASP A 212 1.68 17.51 -6.44
C ASP A 212 2.47 16.33 -7.01
N ARG A 213 2.82 15.35 -6.17
CA ARG A 213 3.60 14.19 -6.60
C ARG A 213 2.81 13.15 -7.40
N LEU A 214 1.50 13.12 -7.22
CA LEU A 214 0.56 12.33 -8.01
C LEU A 214 0.03 13.09 -9.24
N LYS A 215 0.86 13.96 -9.82
CA LYS A 215 0.58 14.72 -11.06
C LYS A 215 -0.69 15.59 -10.96
N GLY A 216 -0.96 16.14 -9.78
CA GLY A 216 -2.13 16.96 -9.51
C GLY A 216 -3.43 16.18 -9.28
N SER A 217 -3.40 14.85 -9.30
CA SER A 217 -4.59 14.04 -9.07
C SER A 217 -5.13 14.25 -7.65
N ARG A 218 -6.45 14.34 -7.54
CA ARG A 218 -7.19 14.49 -6.28
C ARG A 218 -8.09 13.29 -6.01
N ASP A 219 -8.08 12.31 -6.90
CA ASP A 219 -9.03 11.20 -6.99
C ASP A 219 -8.54 9.96 -6.22
N PHE A 220 -8.29 10.17 -4.93
CA PHE A 220 -7.94 9.12 -3.99
C PHE A 220 -8.64 9.35 -2.65
N PRO A 221 -9.08 8.27 -1.98
CA PRO A 221 -9.81 8.35 -0.73
C PRO A 221 -8.95 8.91 0.39
N ARG A 222 -9.62 9.58 1.33
CA ARG A 222 -8.96 10.16 2.50
C ARG A 222 -9.82 10.10 3.75
N LEU A 223 -9.21 9.68 4.85
CA LEU A 223 -9.80 9.67 6.17
C LEU A 223 -9.25 10.87 6.95
N ARG A 224 -10.10 11.86 7.16
CA ARG A 224 -9.78 13.08 7.92
C ARG A 224 -10.09 12.83 9.39
N ILE A 225 -9.15 13.15 10.26
CA ILE A 225 -9.31 13.08 11.72
C ILE A 225 -9.37 14.50 12.25
N GLY A 226 -10.50 14.88 12.85
CA GLY A 226 -10.66 16.22 13.37
C GLY A 226 -9.78 16.49 14.59
N ILE A 227 -9.01 17.56 14.51
CA ILE A 227 -8.19 18.08 15.62
C ILE A 227 -8.73 19.40 16.18
N GLY A 228 -9.83 19.90 15.62
CA GLY A 228 -10.42 21.19 15.96
C GLY A 228 -9.57 22.38 15.50
N ARG A 229 -10.10 23.59 15.73
CA ARG A 229 -9.37 24.83 15.47
C ARG A 229 -8.62 25.30 16.72
N PRO A 230 -7.47 25.99 16.56
CA PRO A 230 -6.79 26.61 17.68
C PRO A 230 -7.72 27.54 18.45
N PRO A 231 -7.67 27.56 19.79
CA PRO A 231 -8.42 28.50 20.59
C PRO A 231 -7.87 29.93 20.41
N GLY A 232 -8.75 30.91 20.30
CA GLY A 232 -8.40 32.32 20.22
C GLY A 232 -7.59 32.68 18.96
N LYS A 233 -6.49 33.42 19.14
CA LYS A 233 -5.61 33.92 18.07
C LYS A 233 -4.34 33.08 17.86
N MET A 234 -4.32 31.85 18.35
CA MET A 234 -3.13 30.99 18.24
C MET A 234 -2.85 30.62 16.78
N ASP A 235 -1.59 30.70 16.39
CA ASP A 235 -1.12 30.30 15.06
C ASP A 235 -1.37 28.80 14.81
N THR A 236 -1.84 28.48 13.60
CA THR A 236 -2.21 27.11 13.23
C THR A 236 -1.00 26.18 13.16
N ALA A 237 0.17 26.65 12.70
CA ALA A 237 1.37 25.84 12.63
C ALA A 237 1.88 25.47 14.03
N ASN A 238 1.78 26.40 14.99
CA ASN A 238 2.08 26.09 16.39
C ASN A 238 1.07 25.10 16.99
N PHE A 239 -0.23 25.27 16.71
CA PHE A 239 -1.28 24.39 17.24
C PHE A 239 -1.10 22.93 16.80
N VAL A 240 -0.87 22.67 15.51
CA VAL A 240 -0.71 21.30 15.01
C VAL A 240 0.53 20.61 15.58
N LEU A 241 1.54 21.36 16.01
CA LEU A 241 2.75 20.83 16.64
C LEU A 241 2.62 20.62 18.16
N ARG A 242 1.47 20.95 18.78
CA ARG A 242 1.23 20.67 20.20
C ARG A 242 0.72 19.26 20.42
N GLN A 243 1.12 18.68 21.54
CA GLN A 243 0.62 17.39 22.00
C GLN A 243 -0.82 17.46 22.48
N PHE A 244 -1.53 16.35 22.35
CA PHE A 244 -2.84 16.15 22.97
C PHE A 244 -2.69 16.09 24.49
N ASN A 245 -3.64 16.69 25.19
CA ASN A 245 -3.77 16.52 26.64
C ASN A 245 -4.38 15.14 26.95
N ARG A 246 -4.42 14.76 28.24
CA ARG A 246 -4.92 13.44 28.64
C ARG A 246 -6.37 13.16 28.23
N GLN A 247 -7.26 14.14 28.38
CA GLN A 247 -8.68 13.98 28.00
C GLN A 247 -8.82 13.84 26.49
N GLU A 248 -8.04 14.61 25.73
CA GLU A 248 -7.96 14.48 24.28
C GLU A 248 -7.45 13.08 23.88
N GLN A 249 -6.44 12.54 24.57
CA GLN A 249 -5.94 11.19 24.29
C GLN A 249 -7.00 10.10 24.54
N GLU A 250 -7.74 10.19 25.66
CA GLU A 250 -8.82 9.23 25.97
C GLU A 250 -9.92 9.26 24.88
N GLU A 251 -10.27 10.43 24.35
CA GLU A 251 -11.22 10.55 23.22
C GLU A 251 -10.62 10.07 21.89
N LEU A 252 -9.31 10.24 21.68
CA LEU A 252 -8.61 9.72 20.50
C LEU A 252 -8.60 8.20 20.46
N ASP A 253 -8.48 7.52 21.60
CA ASP A 253 -8.56 6.07 21.66
C ASP A 253 -9.91 5.58 21.07
N HIS A 254 -11.02 6.21 21.45
CA HIS A 254 -12.34 5.94 20.87
C HIS A 254 -12.43 6.30 19.38
N THR A 255 -11.78 7.41 19.00
CA THR A 255 -11.69 7.85 17.61
C THR A 255 -10.95 6.82 16.76
N PHE A 256 -9.84 6.27 17.26
CA PHE A 256 -9.07 5.24 16.59
C PHE A 256 -9.87 3.94 16.45
N GLN A 257 -10.59 3.50 17.49
CA GLN A 257 -11.48 2.33 17.36
C GLN A 257 -12.52 2.52 16.24
N THR A 258 -13.11 3.71 16.16
CA THR A 258 -14.05 4.04 15.06
C THR A 258 -13.35 4.07 13.71
N GLY A 259 -12.12 4.59 13.66
CA GLY A 259 -11.30 4.61 12.45
C GLY A 259 -10.91 3.21 11.97
N LEU A 260 -10.58 2.30 12.88
CA LEU A 260 -10.26 0.90 12.57
C LEU A 260 -11.45 0.24 11.89
N GLU A 261 -12.63 0.39 12.50
CA GLU A 261 -13.86 -0.16 11.95
C GLU A 261 -14.20 0.45 10.58
N ALA A 262 -14.02 1.77 10.43
CA ALA A 262 -14.21 2.43 9.15
C ALA A 262 -13.30 1.87 8.05
N ILE A 263 -12.03 1.60 8.38
CA ILE A 263 -11.07 1.02 7.44
C ILE A 263 -11.45 -0.43 7.10
N ARG A 264 -11.88 -1.24 8.08
CA ARG A 264 -12.38 -2.60 7.84
C ARG A 264 -13.58 -2.60 6.91
N ILE A 265 -14.60 -1.78 7.18
CA ILE A 265 -15.78 -1.64 6.32
C ILE A 265 -15.37 -1.16 4.92
N LEU A 266 -14.43 -0.21 4.81
CA LEU A 266 -13.95 0.30 3.53
C LEU A 266 -13.38 -0.83 2.67
N LEU A 267 -12.56 -1.68 3.27
CA LEU A 267 -11.90 -2.78 2.59
C LEU A 267 -12.91 -3.89 2.25
N LEU A 268 -13.66 -4.37 3.24
CA LEU A 268 -14.49 -5.57 3.12
C LEU A 268 -15.84 -5.32 2.44
N GLU A 269 -16.42 -4.14 2.63
CA GLU A 269 -17.78 -3.83 2.17
C GLU A 269 -17.85 -2.64 1.20
N GLY A 270 -16.75 -1.89 1.06
CA GLY A 270 -16.60 -0.83 0.08
C GLY A 270 -16.81 0.59 0.63
N PHE A 271 -16.39 1.55 -0.19
CA PHE A 271 -16.29 2.96 0.19
C PHE A 271 -17.61 3.58 0.67
N ASN A 272 -18.72 3.34 -0.03
CA ASN A 272 -19.99 3.99 0.27
C ASN A 272 -20.51 3.62 1.67
N LYS A 273 -20.40 2.34 2.05
CA LYS A 273 -20.81 1.87 3.38
C LYS A 273 -19.94 2.47 4.48
N SER A 274 -18.62 2.46 4.29
CA SER A 274 -17.69 3.07 5.24
C SER A 274 -17.91 4.58 5.38
N ALA A 275 -18.13 5.27 4.26
CA ALA A 275 -18.41 6.70 4.25
C ALA A 275 -19.72 7.01 4.99
N THR A 276 -20.78 6.23 4.79
CA THR A 276 -22.03 6.36 5.57
C THR A 276 -21.78 6.13 7.05
N PHE A 277 -21.02 5.10 7.42
CA PHE A 277 -20.70 4.77 8.81
C PHE A 277 -20.02 5.95 9.55
N VAL A 278 -19.00 6.59 8.97
CA VAL A 278 -18.27 7.67 9.65
C VAL A 278 -18.88 9.06 9.46
N ASN A 279 -19.46 9.34 8.29
CA ASN A 279 -19.95 10.69 7.97
C ASN A 279 -21.31 10.97 8.60
N THR A 280 -22.09 9.94 8.91
CA THR A 280 -23.37 10.12 9.62
C THR A 280 -23.11 10.55 11.06
N ARG A 281 -23.96 11.39 11.63
CA ARG A 281 -23.91 11.67 13.07
C ARG A 281 -24.44 10.43 13.80
N LYS A 282 -23.62 9.79 14.62
CA LYS A 282 -24.17 9.01 15.72
C LYS A 282 -24.69 10.04 16.72
N SER A 283 -26.01 10.20 16.80
CA SER A 283 -26.63 10.96 17.89
C SER A 283 -26.19 10.30 19.20
N MET A 284 -25.79 11.10 20.18
CA MET A 284 -25.27 10.67 21.49
C MET A 284 -26.34 9.97 22.39
N GLU A 285 -27.43 9.46 21.80
CA GLU A 285 -28.62 8.93 22.51
C GLU A 285 -28.57 7.41 22.79
N GLN A 286 -27.48 6.70 22.49
CA GLN A 286 -27.43 5.23 22.67
C GLN A 286 -26.43 4.73 23.71
N LEU A 287 -25.94 5.60 24.60
CA LEU A 287 -25.04 5.21 25.70
C LEU A 287 -25.44 5.80 27.06
N SER A 288 -26.71 6.18 27.24
CA SER A 288 -27.30 6.54 28.54
C SER A 288 -28.07 5.37 29.14
#